data_AF-A0A943STC9-F1
#
_entry.id   AF-A0A943STC9-F1
#
_cell.length_a   1.000
_cell.length_b   1.000
_cell.length_c   1.000
_cell.angle_alpha   90.00
_cell.angle_beta   90.00
_cell.angle_gamma   90.00
#
_symmetry.space_group_name_H-M   'P 1'
#
loop_
_entity.id
_entity.type
_entity.pdbx_description
1 polymer ?
#
loop_
_entity_poly.entity_id
_entity_poly.type
_entity_poly.pdbx_seq_one_letter_code
_entity_poly.pdbx_strand_id
1 'polypeptide(L)' 'MSQAQYAGTGRRKNAVARVRLVPGTGKITVNKKDVEEYIPHADLRLVINQPFAVTSTAGSYDVFVNVVGGGYAGQ' A
#
# COMPACT_ATOMS: atom_id res chain seq x y z
N MET A 1 21.42 4.87 -10.93
CA MET A 1 21.35 4.25 -9.59
C MET A 1 20.07 3.45 -9.50
N SER A 2 20.11 2.12 -9.63
CA SER A 2 18.92 1.27 -9.45
C SER A 2 18.55 1.30 -7.97
N GLN A 3 17.48 2.01 -7.62
CA GLN A 3 16.97 1.97 -6.25
C GLN A 3 16.54 0.53 -5.93
N ALA A 4 16.86 0.06 -4.72
CA ALA A 4 16.42 -1.24 -4.26
C ALA A 4 14.88 -1.27 -4.24
N GLN A 5 14.30 -2.12 -5.08
CA GLN A 5 12.86 -2.33 -5.13
C GLN A 5 12.55 -3.60 -4.34
N TYR A 6 11.79 -3.47 -3.26
CA TYR A 6 11.28 -4.63 -2.53
C TYR A 6 9.88 -4.95 -3.04
N ALA A 7 9.65 -6.18 -3.48
CA ALA A 7 8.35 -6.62 -3.98
C ALA A 7 7.64 -7.50 -2.93
N GLY A 8 6.35 -7.28 -2.76
CA GLY A 8 5.47 -8.09 -1.92
C GLY A 8 4.14 -8.32 -2.62
N THR A 9 3.48 -9.45 -2.35
CA THR A 9 2.12 -9.72 -2.85
C THR A 9 1.21 -10.02 -1.68
N GLY A 10 0.16 -9.22 -1.51
CA GLY A 10 -0.92 -9.45 -0.55
C GLY A 10 -2.12 -10.11 -1.24
N ARG A 11 -2.80 -11.01 -0.54
CA ARG A 11 -4.04 -11.64 -1.02
C ARG A 11 -5.04 -11.68 0.13
N ARG A 12 -6.26 -11.23 -0.12
CA ARG A 12 -7.35 -11.29 0.86
C ARG A 12 -8.68 -11.53 0.16
N LYS A 13 -9.44 -12.52 0.61
CA LYS A 13 -10.65 -13.00 -0.07
C LYS A 13 -10.34 -13.27 -1.56
N ASN A 14 -11.01 -12.54 -2.47
CA ASN A 14 -10.83 -12.63 -3.93
C ASN A 14 -10.00 -11.46 -4.49
N ALA A 15 -9.32 -10.69 -3.65
CA ALA A 15 -8.48 -9.57 -4.04
C ALA A 15 -6.99 -9.93 -4.01
N VAL A 16 -6.24 -9.42 -4.99
CA VAL A 16 -4.79 -9.58 -5.09
C VAL A 16 -4.14 -8.20 -5.23
N ALA A 17 -3.26 -7.87 -4.28
CA ALA A 17 -2.50 -6.64 -4.24
C ALA A 17 -1.02 -6.93 -4.50
N ARG A 18 -0.45 -6.33 -5.54
CA ARG A 18 1.00 -6.38 -5.83
C ARG A 18 1.62 -5.09 -5.34
N VAL A 19 2.47 -5.19 -4.33
CA VAL A 19 3.12 -4.08 -3.65
C VAL A 19 4.57 -4.00 -4.07
N ARG A 20 5.04 -2.79 -4.37
CA ARG A 20 6.45 -2.46 -4.53
C ARG A 20 6.80 -1.36 -3.54
N LEU A 21 7.81 -1.61 -2.73
CA LEU A 21 8.35 -0.67 -1.77
C LEU A 21 9.67 -0.14 -2.33
N VAL A 22 9.81 1.17 -2.26
CA VAL A 22 11.00 1.90 -2.69
C VAL A 22 11.39 2.82 -1.54
N PRO A 23 12.65 2.86 -1.10
CA PRO A 23 13.06 3.79 -0.04
C PRO A 23 12.81 5.24 -0.48
N GLY A 24 12.10 6.02 0.32
CA GLY A 24 11.55 7.31 -0.10
C GLY A 24 10.88 8.11 1.01
N THR A 25 9.81 8.82 0.66
CA THR A 25 9.14 9.83 1.51
C THR A 25 7.91 9.34 2.27
N GLY A 26 7.47 8.10 2.06
CA GLY A 26 6.27 7.56 2.70
C GLY A 26 5.00 7.67 1.86
N LYS A 27 5.11 7.97 0.57
CA LYS A 27 3.95 8.17 -0.30
C LYS A 27 3.35 6.84 -0.69
N ILE A 28 2.05 6.67 -0.45
CA ILE A 28 1.31 5.46 -0.83
C ILE A 28 0.45 5.75 -2.05
N THR A 29 0.68 5.02 -3.13
CA THR A 29 -0.11 5.10 -4.36
C THR A 29 -0.74 3.76 -4.67
N VAL A 30 -2.04 3.78 -4.98
CA VAL A 30 -2.84 2.58 -5.29
C VAL A 30 -3.44 2.75 -6.68
N ASN A 31 -3.14 1.82 -7.59
CA ASN A 31 -3.63 1.86 -8.98
C ASN A 31 -3.40 3.22 -9.68
N LYS A 32 -2.22 3.82 -9.46
CA LYS A 32 -1.81 5.15 -9.96
C LYS A 32 -2.58 6.34 -9.37
N LYS A 33 -3.41 6.12 -8.37
CA LYS A 33 -4.10 7.16 -7.60
C LYS A 33 -3.50 7.29 -6.22
N ASP A 34 -3.74 8.42 -5.56
CA ASP A 34 -3.38 8.58 -4.15
C ASP A 34 -4.25 7.66 -3.28
N VAL A 35 -3.71 7.19 -2.15
CA VAL A 35 -4.46 6.36 -1.20
C VAL A 35 -5.72 7.06 -0.71
N GLU A 36 -5.69 8.40 -0.61
CA GLU A 36 -6.82 9.18 -0.16
C GLU A 36 -7.97 9.23 -1.19
N GLU A 37 -7.62 9.25 -2.48
CA GLU A 37 -8.61 9.27 -3.57
C GLU A 37 -9.16 7.86 -3.83
N TYR A 38 -8.32 6.82 -3.69
CA TYR A 38 -8.73 5.44 -3.94
C TYR A 38 -9.57 4.86 -2.81
N ILE A 39 -9.28 5.24 -1.55
CA ILE A 39 -10.00 4.76 -0.36
C ILE A 39 -10.65 5.96 0.34
N PRO A 40 -11.98 6.15 0.18
CA PRO A 40 -12.70 7.25 0.82
C PRO A 40 -12.91 7.01 2.33
N HIS A 41 -12.78 5.77 2.81
CA HIS A 41 -13.01 5.41 4.21
C HIS A 41 -11.74 5.55 5.06
N ALA A 42 -11.78 6.40 6.09
CA ALA A 42 -10.65 6.63 7.00
C ALA A 42 -10.24 5.38 7.78
N ASP A 43 -11.20 4.50 8.12
CA ASP A 43 -10.93 3.26 8.88
C ASP A 43 -9.96 2.33 8.13
N LEU A 44 -10.11 2.22 6.81
CA LEU A 44 -9.25 1.39 5.98
C LEU A 44 -7.84 1.98 5.84
N ARG A 45 -7.69 3.32 5.92
CA ARG A 45 -6.37 3.97 5.93
C ARG A 45 -5.59 3.63 7.19
N LEU A 46 -6.29 3.55 8.33
CA LEU A 46 -5.67 3.17 9.60
C LEU A 46 -5.12 1.74 9.53
N VAL A 47 -5.88 0.81 8.94
CA VAL A 47 -5.44 -0.59 8.74
C VAL A 47 -4.19 -0.67 7.84
N ILE A 48 -4.10 0.13 6.78
CA ILE A 48 -2.91 0.17 5.90
C ILE A 48 -1.66 0.64 6.66
N ASN A 49 -1.82 1.57 7.60
CA ASN A 49 -0.70 2.15 8.34
C ASN A 49 -0.24 1.31 9.55
N GLN A 50 -1.06 0.39 10.06
CA GLN A 50 -0.69 -0.50 11.18
C GLN A 50 0.67 -1.22 11.03
N PRO A 51 1.00 -1.87 9.89
CA PRO A 51 2.30 -2.54 9.75
C PRO A 51 3.49 -1.58 9.80
N PHE A 52 3.34 -0.36 9.30
CA PHE A 52 4.38 0.67 9.36
C PHE A 52 4.55 1.22 10.79
N ALA A 53 3.47 1.29 11.57
CA ALA A 53 3.53 1.68 12.97
C ALA A 53 4.28 0.64 13.83
N VAL A 54 4.01 -0.66 13.64
CA VAL A 54 4.68 -1.73 14.39
C VAL A 54 6.17 -1.80 14.09
N THR A 55 6.55 -1.59 12.83
CA THR A 55 7.96 -1.63 12.41
C THR A 55 8.69 -0.31 12.61
N SER A 56 8.01 0.74 13.07
CA SER A 56 8.55 2.11 13.16
C SER A 56 9.18 2.61 11.85
N THR A 57 8.73 2.11 10.70
CA THR A 57 9.21 2.49 9.36
C THR A 57 8.28 3.49 8.66
N ALA A 58 7.40 4.13 9.44
CA ALA A 58 6.49 5.16 8.95
C ALA A 58 7.28 6.30 8.28
N GLY A 59 7.01 6.55 6.99
CA GLY A 59 7.67 7.61 6.23
C GLY A 59 9.00 7.24 5.57
N SER A 60 9.50 6.01 5.74
CA SER A 60 10.80 5.60 5.17
C SER A 60 10.71 5.02 3.75
N TYR A 61 9.52 4.58 3.33
CA TYR A 61 9.31 3.89 2.07
C TYR A 61 8.11 4.45 1.30
N ASP A 62 8.31 4.74 0.03
CA ASP A 62 7.22 4.94 -0.92
C ASP A 62 6.66 3.58 -1.34
N VAL A 63 5.33 3.50 -1.39
CA VAL A 63 4.58 2.27 -1.64
C VAL A 63 3.80 2.43 -2.94
N PHE A 64 4.06 1.56 -3.89
CA PHE A 64 3.32 1.45 -5.14
C PHE A 64 2.53 0.14 -5.13
N VAL A 65 1.21 0.25 -5.14
CA VAL A 65 0.33 -0.91 -5.08
C VAL A 65 -0.53 -0.98 -6.34
N ASN A 66 -0.56 -2.14 -6.98
CA ASN A 66 -1.55 -2.47 -7.99
C ASN A 66 -2.50 -3.52 -7.42
N VAL A 67 -3.78 -3.20 -7.31
CA VAL A 67 -4.80 -4.12 -6.77
C VAL A 67 -5.81 -4.49 -7.83
N VAL A 68 -6.13 -5.78 -7.91
CA VAL A 68 -7.13 -6.33 -8.82
C VAL A 68 -8.05 -7.30 -8.07
N GLY A 69 -9.36 -7.18 -8.29
CA GLY A 69 -10.39 -8.04 -7.70
C GLY A 69 -10.89 -7.56 -6.33
N GLY A 70 -12.06 -8.07 -5.91
CA GLY A 70 -12.72 -7.69 -4.65
C GLY A 70 -13.29 -6.26 -4.62
N GLY A 71 -13.88 -5.87 -3.49
CA GLY A 71 -14.31 -4.49 -3.21
C GLY A 71 -13.37 -3.77 -2.24
N TYR A 72 -13.57 -2.47 -2.00
CA TYR A 72 -12.67 -1.61 -1.20
C TYR A 72 -12.28 -2.18 0.16
N ALA A 73 -13.21 -2.83 0.87
CA ALA A 73 -12.96 -3.40 2.19
C ALA A 73 -12.36 -4.82 2.15
N GLY A 74 -12.27 -5.46 0.98
CA GLY A 74 -11.70 -6.79 0.78
C GLY A 74 -10.33 -6.79 0.14
N GLN A 75 -9.97 -5.68 -0.52
CA GLN A 75 -8.68 -5.37 -1.10
C GLN A 75 -7.61 -5.04 -0.03
#